data_AF-A0A1V6I1G0-F1
#
_entry.id   AF-A0A1V6I1G0-F1
#
_cell.length_a   1.000
_cell.length_b   1.000
_cell.length_c   1.000
_cell.angle_alpha   90.00
_cell.angle_beta   90.00
_cell.angle_gamma   90.00
#
_symmetry.space_group_name_H-M   'P 1'
#
loop_
_entity.id
_entity.type
_entity.pdbx_description
1 polymer ?
#
loop_
_entity_poly.entity_id
_entity_poly.type
_entity_poly.pdbx_seq_one_letter_code
_entity_poly.pdbx_strand_id
1 'polypeptide(L)'
;MNFRSPILELVEQFELSLYNSSETPRYNLKSSKGRNNYEIYIFVGIGVFWFNPQGRAPDGRWYNLKPLSTEGQGLSPEIKKYSNFQVTIPYGLGFRYKYNRQWAYGFAIGPRATFTDYIDDCSTVYFDNDIIRSQKGDIAAYFADPSKGEIAGQTLTGEQRGDPKDKDSYIFAYFTINYNLGSSNTHRSNLPKFY
;
A
#
# COMPACT_ATOMS: atom_id res chain seq x y z
N MET A 1 5.53 -11.49 18.81
CA MET A 1 4.10 -11.35 18.49
C MET A 1 3.90 -11.49 16.99
N ASN A 2 2.79 -12.07 16.51
CA ASN A 2 2.46 -12.05 15.08
C ASN A 2 1.51 -10.87 14.80
N PHE A 3 1.77 -10.15 13.73
CA PHE A 3 1.08 -8.92 13.36
C PHE A 3 0.64 -8.94 11.89
N ARG A 4 -0.50 -8.30 11.57
CA ARG A 4 -0.92 -7.99 10.20
C ARG A 4 -1.83 -6.77 10.18
N SER A 5 -1.85 -6.04 9.07
CA SER A 5 -2.77 -4.91 8.86
C SER A 5 -3.44 -5.06 7.50
N PRO A 6 -4.70 -5.51 7.41
CA PRO A 6 -5.45 -5.47 6.15
C PRO A 6 -5.62 -4.02 5.70
N ILE A 7 -5.31 -3.76 4.43
CA ILE A 7 -5.34 -2.43 3.82
C ILE A 7 -6.26 -2.46 2.60
N LEU A 8 -7.10 -1.44 2.45
CA LEU A 8 -7.90 -1.15 1.26
C LEU A 8 -7.59 0.26 0.78
N GLU A 9 -7.24 0.42 -0.49
CA GLU A 9 -6.78 1.68 -1.07
C GLU A 9 -7.66 2.12 -2.24
N LEU A 10 -7.95 3.43 -2.28
CA LEU A 10 -8.43 4.13 -3.46
C LEU A 10 -7.35 5.14 -3.86
N VAL A 11 -6.79 4.97 -5.06
CA VAL A 11 -5.67 5.77 -5.56
C VAL A 11 -5.99 6.29 -6.95
N GLU A 12 -5.72 7.57 -7.17
CA GLU A 12 -5.54 8.15 -8.50
C GLU A 12 -4.04 8.24 -8.79
N GLN A 13 -3.63 7.69 -9.93
CA GLN A 13 -2.22 7.56 -10.30
C GLN A 13 -1.95 8.19 -11.67
N PHE A 14 -0.89 9.00 -11.73
CA PHE A 14 -0.37 9.60 -12.95
C PHE A 14 0.91 8.88 -13.36
N GLU A 15 1.00 8.53 -14.64
CA GLU A 15 2.15 7.81 -15.20
C GLU A 15 2.88 8.70 -16.21
N LEU A 16 4.21 8.73 -16.12
CA LEU A 16 5.08 9.37 -17.10
C LEU A 16 5.99 8.31 -17.72
N SER A 17 5.77 8.01 -19.00
CA SER A 17 6.61 7.09 -19.76
C SER A 17 7.97 7.71 -20.03
N LEU A 18 9.03 7.17 -19.42
CA LEU A 18 10.41 7.58 -19.68
C LEU A 18 10.91 7.02 -21.01
N TYR A 19 10.49 5.79 -21.32
CA TYR A 19 10.80 5.10 -22.55
C TYR A 19 9.51 4.50 -23.09
N ASN A 20 9.07 4.97 -24.25
CA ASN A 20 7.88 4.46 -24.91
C ASN A 20 8.22 3.96 -26.31
N SER A 21 7.64 2.82 -26.67
CA SER A 21 7.63 2.33 -28.04
C SER A 21 6.64 3.14 -28.86
N SER A 22 7.13 3.86 -29.86
CA SER A 22 6.26 4.54 -30.83
C SER A 22 5.36 3.52 -31.53
N GLU A 23 4.05 3.74 -31.48
CA GLU A 23 3.10 2.94 -32.25
C GLU A 23 3.27 3.23 -33.76
N THR A 24 3.43 2.16 -34.52
CA THR A 24 3.36 2.02 -35.99
C THR A 24 3.13 3.30 -36.82
N PRO A 25 4.07 3.67 -37.71
CA PRO A 25 3.70 4.39 -38.92
C PRO A 25 2.68 3.53 -39.68
N ARG A 26 1.59 4.13 -40.13
CA ARG A 26 0.55 3.48 -40.95
C ARG A 26 1.04 2.96 -42.32
N TYR A 27 2.34 3.08 -42.60
CA TYR A 27 2.98 2.82 -43.88
C TYR A 27 4.22 1.93 -43.70
N ASN A 28 4.32 0.88 -44.52
CA ASN A 28 5.48 -0.01 -44.64
C ASN A 28 6.67 0.74 -45.24
N LEU A 29 7.38 1.52 -44.42
CA LEU A 29 8.72 1.99 -44.79
C LEU A 29 9.72 0.90 -44.42
N LYS A 30 10.40 0.39 -45.46
CA LYS A 30 11.28 -0.79 -45.49
C LYS A 30 12.60 -0.64 -44.70
N SER A 31 12.64 0.26 -43.73
CA SER A 31 13.80 0.51 -42.88
C SER A 31 13.33 1.12 -41.55
N SER A 32 13.11 0.27 -40.55
CA SER A 32 12.82 0.73 -39.19
C SER A 32 13.66 -0.09 -38.22
N LYS A 33 14.73 0.55 -37.73
CA LYS A 33 15.56 0.05 -36.63
C LYS A 33 14.68 -0.27 -35.42
N GLY A 34 14.81 -1.48 -34.89
CA GLY A 34 14.50 -1.86 -33.51
C GLY A 34 13.07 -1.59 -33.03
N ARG A 35 12.18 -2.58 -33.19
CA ARG A 35 10.85 -2.57 -32.57
C ARG A 35 10.98 -2.99 -31.10
N ASN A 36 11.04 -2.02 -30.19
CA ASN A 36 11.01 -2.34 -28.77
C ASN A 36 9.54 -2.52 -28.34
N ASN A 37 9.20 -3.66 -27.75
CA ASN A 37 7.83 -3.98 -27.33
C ASN A 37 7.60 -3.68 -25.84
N TYR A 38 8.43 -2.85 -25.23
CA TYR A 38 8.37 -2.54 -23.81
C TYR A 38 8.38 -1.05 -23.55
N GLU A 39 7.88 -0.68 -22.38
CA GLU A 39 7.74 0.68 -21.88
C GLU A 39 8.17 0.70 -20.42
N ILE A 40 8.94 1.72 -20.06
CA ILE A 40 9.33 1.99 -18.67
C ILE A 40 8.72 3.32 -18.31
N TYR A 41 8.01 3.36 -17.19
CA TYR A 41 7.36 4.55 -16.70
C TYR A 41 7.64 4.75 -15.22
N ILE A 42 7.61 6.01 -14.80
CA ILE A 42 7.50 6.36 -13.40
C ILE A 42 6.06 6.73 -13.11
N PHE A 43 5.65 6.59 -11.86
CA PHE A 43 4.33 7.03 -11.44
C PHE A 43 4.38 7.78 -10.12
N VAL A 44 3.43 8.68 -9.97
CA VAL A 44 3.09 9.37 -8.71
C VAL A 44 1.58 9.47 -8.63
N GLY A 45 1.03 9.41 -7.42
CA GLY A 45 -0.40 9.50 -7.23
C GLY A 45 -0.77 10.11 -5.89
N ILE A 46 -2.07 10.17 -5.67
CA ILE A 46 -2.66 10.51 -4.40
C ILE A 46 -3.77 9.50 -4.11
N GLY A 47 -3.88 9.10 -2.85
CA GLY A 47 -4.90 8.14 -2.46
C GLY A 47 -5.36 8.30 -1.03
N VAL A 48 -6.46 7.62 -0.75
CA VAL A 48 -6.94 7.38 0.60
C VAL A 48 -6.90 5.88 0.85
N PHE A 49 -6.46 5.49 2.04
CA PHE A 49 -6.42 4.09 2.44
C PHE A 49 -7.12 3.89 3.77
N TRP A 50 -7.81 2.76 3.86
CA TRP A 50 -8.32 2.21 5.11
C TRP A 50 -7.38 1.09 5.56
N PHE A 51 -7.00 1.08 6.83
CA PHE A 51 -6.19 0.01 7.42
C PHE A 51 -6.77 -0.45 8.75
N ASN A 52 -6.51 -1.69 9.16
CA ASN A 52 -6.96 -2.23 10.45
C ASN A 52 -5.87 -3.10 11.09
N PRO A 53 -5.05 -2.57 12.02
CA PRO A 53 -3.99 -3.35 12.63
C PRO A 53 -4.57 -4.49 13.49
N GLN A 54 -4.02 -5.69 13.31
CA GLN A 54 -4.43 -6.91 13.98
C GLN A 54 -3.24 -7.64 14.59
N GLY A 55 -3.41 -8.11 15.82
CA GLY A 55 -2.46 -8.94 16.53
C GLY A 55 -2.98 -10.35 16.75
N ARG A 56 -2.09 -11.35 16.75
CA ARG A 56 -2.43 -12.71 17.15
C ARG A 56 -2.06 -12.95 18.61
N ALA A 57 -3.05 -13.28 19.44
CA ALA A 57 -2.86 -13.58 20.85
C ALA A 57 -2.39 -15.03 21.08
N PRO A 58 -1.95 -15.41 22.31
CA PRO A 58 -1.49 -16.75 22.63
C PRO A 58 -2.56 -17.84 22.44
N ASP A 59 -3.84 -17.46 22.52
CA ASP A 59 -4.99 -18.33 22.21
C ASP A 59 -5.10 -18.68 20.71
N GLY A 60 -4.23 -18.12 19.88
CA GLY A 60 -4.18 -18.34 18.44
C GLY A 60 -5.14 -17.47 17.62
N ARG A 61 -6.00 -16.66 18.24
CA ARG A 61 -7.01 -15.82 17.58
C ARG A 61 -6.43 -14.46 17.18
N TRP A 62 -7.01 -13.86 16.14
CA TRP A 62 -6.69 -12.51 15.71
C TRP A 62 -7.64 -11.49 16.34
N TYR A 63 -7.08 -10.43 16.90
CA TYR A 63 -7.82 -9.32 17.51
C TYR A 63 -7.50 -8.01 16.79
N ASN A 64 -8.51 -7.19 16.56
CA ASN A 64 -8.32 -5.81 16.09
C ASN A 64 -7.68 -5.02 17.23
N LEU A 65 -6.59 -4.29 16.95
CA LEU A 65 -5.84 -3.59 17.99
C LEU A 65 -6.47 -2.24 18.35
N LYS A 66 -7.03 -1.52 17.38
CA LYS A 66 -7.68 -0.20 17.61
C LYS A 66 -8.67 -0.16 18.78
N PRO A 67 -9.60 -1.13 18.95
CA PRO A 67 -10.55 -1.10 20.07
C PRO A 67 -9.92 -1.37 21.44
N LEU A 68 -8.74 -1.99 21.45
CA LEU A 68 -8.01 -2.42 22.65
C LEU A 68 -7.22 -1.28 23.31
N SER A 69 -7.02 -0.16 22.61
CA SER A 69 -6.38 1.02 23.17
C SER A 69 -4.97 0.72 23.75
N THR A 70 -4.10 0.06 22.97
CA THR A 70 -2.79 -0.46 23.42
C THR A 70 -1.83 0.60 23.94
N GLU A 71 -1.96 1.86 23.53
CA GLU A 71 -1.23 3.02 24.09
C GLU A 71 -2.16 3.94 24.90
N GLY A 72 -3.30 3.43 25.38
CA GLY A 72 -4.28 4.23 26.10
C GLY A 72 -5.17 5.11 25.20
N GLN A 73 -5.25 4.83 23.90
CA GLN A 73 -6.00 5.68 22.98
C GLN A 73 -7.50 5.73 23.34
N GLY A 74 -7.97 6.91 23.73
CA GLY A 74 -9.32 7.17 24.20
C GLY A 74 -9.62 6.68 25.63
N LEU A 75 -8.60 6.31 26.41
CA LEU A 75 -8.71 6.08 27.86
C LEU A 75 -8.41 7.35 28.66
N SER A 76 -7.56 8.22 28.11
CA SER A 76 -7.30 9.58 28.62
C SER A 76 -7.78 10.62 27.60
N PRO A 77 -8.32 11.77 28.04
CA PRO A 77 -8.67 12.89 27.15
C PRO A 77 -7.49 13.38 26.30
N GLU A 78 -6.26 13.18 26.78
CA GLU A 78 -5.02 13.62 26.12
C GLU A 78 -4.63 12.69 24.96
N ILE A 79 -5.01 11.40 25.02
CA ILE A 79 -4.58 10.39 24.05
C ILE A 79 -5.73 10.09 23.09
N LYS A 80 -5.69 10.69 21.91
CA LYS A 80 -6.74 10.53 20.89
C LYS A 80 -6.61 9.20 20.15
N LYS A 81 -7.76 8.64 19.75
CA LYS A 81 -7.80 7.48 18.84
C LYS A 81 -7.37 7.90 17.44
N TYR A 82 -6.50 7.12 16.82
CA TYR A 82 -6.15 7.31 15.42
C TYR A 82 -7.32 6.96 14.49
N SER A 83 -7.30 7.50 13.28
CA SER A 83 -8.26 7.16 12.21
C SER A 83 -7.80 5.92 11.45
N ASN A 84 -8.74 5.04 11.08
CA ASN A 84 -8.43 3.94 10.15
C ASN A 84 -8.29 4.44 8.70
N PHE A 85 -8.83 5.62 8.40
CA PHE A 85 -8.73 6.25 7.09
C PHE A 85 -7.61 7.28 7.11
N GLN A 86 -6.66 7.15 6.19
CA GLN A 86 -5.52 8.04 6.04
C GLN A 86 -5.23 8.34 4.57
N VAL A 87 -4.50 9.42 4.33
CA VAL A 87 -4.03 9.80 2.98
C VAL A 87 -2.69 9.13 2.72
N THR A 88 -2.43 8.77 1.46
CA THR A 88 -1.14 8.28 1.01
C THR A 88 -0.72 8.93 -0.32
N ILE A 89 0.59 9.03 -0.51
CA ILE A 89 1.22 9.40 -1.78
C ILE A 89 1.98 8.17 -2.29
N PRO A 90 1.39 7.39 -3.22
CA PRO A 90 2.10 6.34 -3.92
C PRO A 90 3.03 6.93 -4.99
N TYR A 91 4.23 6.38 -5.09
CA TYR A 91 5.16 6.70 -6.17
C TYR A 91 6.05 5.49 -6.46
N GLY A 92 6.57 5.39 -7.69
CA GLY A 92 7.38 4.24 -8.04
C GLY A 92 7.68 4.10 -9.52
N LEU A 93 8.05 2.87 -9.88
CA LEU A 93 8.48 2.48 -11.21
C LEU A 93 7.57 1.39 -11.75
N GLY A 94 7.29 1.48 -13.04
CA GLY A 94 6.52 0.50 -13.78
C GLY A 94 7.21 0.08 -15.06
N PHE A 95 6.97 -1.16 -15.43
CA PHE A 95 7.39 -1.78 -16.67
C PHE A 95 6.15 -2.36 -17.36
N ARG A 96 6.02 -2.12 -18.65
CA ARG A 96 4.93 -2.66 -19.47
C ARG A 96 5.51 -3.31 -20.71
N TYR A 97 5.10 -4.53 -21.01
CA TYR A 97 5.50 -5.30 -22.19
C TYR A 97 4.28 -5.61 -23.06
N LYS A 98 4.27 -5.05 -24.27
CA LYS A 98 3.26 -5.30 -25.31
C LYS A 98 3.62 -6.59 -26.06
N TYR A 99 3.01 -7.71 -25.69
CA TYR A 99 3.24 -8.98 -26.38
C TYR A 99 2.76 -8.94 -27.83
N ASN A 100 1.56 -8.40 -28.07
CA ASN A 100 1.01 -8.16 -29.41
C ASN A 100 0.05 -6.96 -29.39
N ARG A 101 -0.72 -6.74 -30.47
CA ARG A 101 -1.68 -5.62 -30.57
C ARG A 101 -2.83 -5.70 -29.56
N GLN A 102 -3.09 -6.90 -29.04
CA GLN A 102 -4.21 -7.17 -28.14
C GLN A 102 -3.77 -7.32 -26.69
N TRP A 103 -2.59 -7.88 -26.44
CA TRP A 103 -2.13 -8.23 -25.10
C TRP A 103 -0.93 -7.39 -24.67
N ALA A 104 -1.02 -6.83 -23.47
CA ALA A 104 0.11 -6.24 -22.76
C ALA A 104 0.13 -6.68 -21.31
N TYR A 105 1.33 -6.96 -20.81
CA TYR A 105 1.60 -7.34 -19.43
C TYR A 105 2.34 -6.19 -18.75
N GLY A 106 2.08 -5.96 -17.48
CA GLY A 106 2.79 -4.95 -16.72
C GLY A 106 3.22 -5.45 -15.35
N PHE A 107 4.25 -4.81 -14.82
CA PHE A 107 4.70 -4.95 -13.46
C PHE A 107 4.99 -3.56 -12.92
N ALA A 108 4.53 -3.25 -11.72
CA ALA A 108 4.82 -1.99 -11.06
C ALA A 108 5.15 -2.24 -9.59
N ILE A 109 6.09 -1.46 -9.08
CA ILE A 109 6.51 -1.47 -7.67
C ILE A 109 6.69 -0.05 -7.17
N GLY A 110 6.22 0.23 -5.97
CA GLY A 110 6.42 1.54 -5.38
C GLY A 110 6.02 1.63 -3.91
N PRO A 111 6.78 2.38 -3.09
CA PRO A 111 6.35 2.74 -1.74
C PRO A 111 5.09 3.61 -1.75
N ARG A 112 4.41 3.61 -0.62
CA ARG A 112 3.31 4.49 -0.25
C ARG A 112 3.80 5.33 0.92
N ALA A 113 4.11 6.60 0.66
CA ALA A 113 4.35 7.53 1.75
C ALA A 113 3.02 7.75 2.48
N THR A 114 3.03 7.62 3.80
CA THR A 114 1.84 7.87 4.63
C THR A 114 2.14 8.99 5.62
N PHE A 115 1.07 9.48 6.24
CA PHE A 115 1.14 10.56 7.23
C PHE A 115 0.79 10.04 8.63
N THR A 116 0.90 8.73 8.84
CA THR A 116 0.51 8.05 10.07
C THR A 116 1.65 7.18 10.58
N ASP A 117 1.67 6.96 11.88
CA ASP A 117 2.64 6.14 12.59
C ASP A 117 1.90 5.08 13.42
N TYR A 118 0.82 4.54 12.84
CA TYR A 118 -0.13 3.67 13.54
C TYR A 118 -0.53 2.48 12.67
N ILE A 119 0.13 2.26 11.53
CA ILE A 119 -0.19 1.13 10.63
C ILE A 119 0.00 -0.19 11.38
N ASP A 120 0.92 -0.22 12.33
CA ASP A 120 1.22 -1.32 13.23
C ASP A 120 0.65 -1.19 14.66
N ASP A 121 -0.15 -0.15 14.92
CA ASP A 121 -0.70 0.22 16.23
C ASP A 121 0.37 0.62 17.28
N CYS A 122 1.51 1.15 16.85
CA CYS A 122 2.63 1.53 17.71
C CYS A 122 3.29 2.86 17.31
N SER A 123 3.18 3.88 18.16
CA SER A 123 3.66 5.23 17.83
C SER A 123 4.42 5.93 18.95
N THR A 124 3.94 5.79 20.19
CA THR A 124 4.33 6.71 21.26
C THR A 124 5.06 6.00 22.39
N VAL A 125 4.43 5.95 23.56
CA VAL A 125 4.99 5.46 24.81
C VAL A 125 4.07 4.41 25.41
N TYR A 126 4.61 3.61 26.32
CA TYR A 126 3.80 2.71 27.11
C TYR A 126 2.85 3.51 28.00
N PHE A 127 1.57 3.19 27.91
CA PHE A 127 0.55 3.67 28.85
C PHE A 127 0.47 2.71 30.05
N ASP A 128 -0.13 3.16 31.14
CA ASP A 128 -0.33 2.32 32.33
C ASP A 128 -1.14 1.06 31.98
N ASN A 129 -0.45 -0.09 32.03
CA ASN A 129 -1.00 -1.36 31.59
C ASN A 129 -2.08 -1.89 32.55
N ASP A 130 -2.07 -1.47 33.83
CA ASP A 130 -3.11 -1.85 34.80
C ASP A 130 -4.41 -1.08 34.51
N ILE A 131 -4.32 0.17 34.06
CA ILE A 131 -5.47 0.93 33.57
C ILE A 131 -6.05 0.27 32.30
N ILE A 132 -5.19 -0.11 31.34
CA ILE A 132 -5.64 -0.82 30.14
C ILE A 132 -6.32 -2.14 30.53
N ARG A 133 -5.71 -2.93 31.42
CA ARG A 133 -6.29 -4.20 31.89
C ARG A 133 -7.66 -4.00 32.53
N SER A 134 -7.79 -3.03 33.43
CA SER A 134 -9.05 -2.78 34.15
C SER A 134 -10.17 -2.24 33.25
N GLN A 135 -9.85 -1.44 32.23
CA GLN A 135 -10.85 -0.81 31.37
C GLN A 135 -11.15 -1.58 30.07
N LYS A 136 -10.18 -2.36 29.57
CA LYS A 136 -10.24 -3.03 28.26
C LYS A 136 -10.04 -4.55 28.33
N GLY A 137 -9.58 -5.08 29.46
CA GLY A 137 -9.41 -6.50 29.72
C GLY A 137 -7.99 -7.01 29.48
N ASP A 138 -7.75 -8.26 29.87
CA ASP A 138 -6.42 -8.88 29.85
C ASP A 138 -5.79 -8.97 28.46
N ILE A 139 -6.61 -9.18 27.43
CA ILE A 139 -6.13 -9.22 26.04
C ILE A 139 -5.58 -7.87 25.60
N ALA A 140 -6.22 -6.76 25.99
CA ALA A 140 -5.72 -5.44 25.68
C ALA A 140 -4.37 -5.19 26.36
N ALA A 141 -4.24 -5.60 27.62
CA ALA A 141 -3.01 -5.47 28.38
C ALA A 141 -1.86 -6.31 27.80
N TYR A 142 -2.16 -7.51 27.29
CA TYR A 142 -1.20 -8.33 26.57
C TYR A 142 -0.69 -7.68 25.28
N PHE A 143 -1.57 -7.01 24.53
CA PHE A 143 -1.15 -6.33 23.29
C PHE A 143 -0.50 -4.96 23.52
N ALA A 144 -0.76 -4.32 24.67
CA ALA A 144 -0.04 -3.14 25.11
C ALA A 144 1.43 -3.47 25.41
N ASP A 145 1.68 -4.58 26.12
CA ASP A 145 3.01 -5.10 26.43
C ASP A 145 3.07 -6.64 26.21
N PRO A 146 3.52 -7.09 25.04
CA PRO A 146 3.72 -8.51 24.74
C PRO A 146 5.10 -9.02 25.19
N SER A 147 5.90 -8.21 25.90
CA SER A 147 7.22 -8.62 26.39
C SER A 147 7.09 -9.72 27.43
N LYS A 148 8.18 -10.47 27.63
CA LYS A 148 8.25 -11.51 28.67
C LYS A 148 8.63 -10.93 30.05
N GLY A 149 8.81 -9.61 30.17
CA GLY A 149 9.31 -8.98 31.39
C GLY A 149 10.75 -9.34 31.75
N GLU A 150 11.54 -9.81 30.78
CA GLU A 150 12.94 -10.25 31.00
C GLU A 150 13.89 -9.08 31.27
N ILE A 151 13.51 -7.86 30.90
CA ILE A 151 14.29 -6.62 31.10
C ILE A 151 13.50 -5.69 32.00
N ALA A 152 14.02 -5.46 33.20
CA ALA A 152 13.41 -4.54 34.16
C ALA A 152 13.42 -3.11 33.61
N GLY A 153 12.27 -2.43 33.66
CA GLY A 153 12.14 -1.03 33.27
C GLY A 153 11.79 -0.79 31.81
N GLN A 154 11.86 -1.79 30.93
CA GLN A 154 11.70 -1.60 29.48
C GLN A 154 10.30 -1.10 29.05
N THR A 155 9.27 -1.46 29.81
CA THR A 155 7.86 -1.21 29.45
C THR A 155 7.13 -0.41 30.52
N LEU A 156 7.87 0.35 31.33
CA LEU A 156 7.27 1.25 32.32
C LEU A 156 6.46 2.34 31.64
N THR A 157 5.43 2.84 32.33
CA THR A 157 4.62 3.96 31.85
C THR A 157 5.49 5.15 31.47
N GLY A 158 5.34 5.64 30.25
CA GLY A 158 6.12 6.75 29.70
C GLY A 158 7.40 6.34 28.95
N GLU A 159 7.82 5.09 29.02
CA GLU A 159 8.94 4.58 28.23
C GLU A 159 8.58 4.46 26.75
N GLN A 160 9.60 4.52 25.90
CA GLN A 160 9.43 4.52 24.45
C GLN A 160 8.85 3.18 23.95
N ARG A 161 7.71 3.25 23.23
CA ARG A 161 7.08 2.11 22.55
C ARG A 161 7.28 2.18 21.03
N GLY A 162 7.08 3.36 20.45
CA GLY A 162 7.30 3.66 19.02
C GLY A 162 8.19 4.90 18.82
N ASP A 163 8.28 5.39 17.59
CA ASP A 163 8.94 6.66 17.28
C ASP A 163 7.99 7.60 16.54
N PRO A 164 7.37 8.58 17.24
CA PRO A 164 6.38 9.45 16.62
C PRO A 164 6.96 10.41 15.58
N LYS A 165 8.30 10.51 15.48
CA LYS A 165 8.98 11.40 14.51
C LYS A 165 9.03 10.79 13.12
N ASP A 166 9.15 9.47 13.03
CA ASP A 166 9.14 8.76 11.76
C ASP A 166 7.70 8.30 11.46
N LYS A 167 7.35 8.22 10.18
CA LYS A 167 6.00 7.80 9.74
C LYS A 167 6.10 6.48 9.02
N ASP A 168 5.06 5.67 9.19
CA ASP A 168 4.98 4.37 8.55
C ASP A 168 4.92 4.51 7.02
N SER A 169 5.46 3.51 6.35
CA SER A 169 5.28 3.32 4.91
C SER A 169 5.17 1.84 4.59
N TYR A 170 4.53 1.53 3.46
CA TYR A 170 4.45 0.18 2.94
C TYR A 170 4.69 0.19 1.43
N ILE A 171 4.99 -0.97 0.85
CA ILE A 171 5.31 -1.12 -0.57
C ILE A 171 4.25 -1.99 -1.23
N PHE A 172 3.76 -1.56 -2.38
CA PHE A 172 2.98 -2.42 -3.28
C PHE A 172 3.82 -2.83 -4.48
N ALA A 173 3.66 -4.11 -4.85
CA ALA A 173 4.13 -4.66 -6.11
C ALA A 173 2.97 -5.43 -6.75
N TYR A 174 2.66 -5.14 -8.01
CA TYR A 174 1.53 -5.76 -8.70
C TYR A 174 1.83 -6.03 -10.17
N PHE A 175 1.16 -7.07 -10.70
CA PHE A 175 1.18 -7.41 -12.12
C PHE A 175 -0.14 -6.98 -12.77
N THR A 176 -0.07 -6.46 -13.98
CA THR A 176 -1.25 -6.09 -14.78
C THR A 176 -1.31 -6.91 -16.06
N ILE A 177 -2.54 -7.24 -16.47
CA ILE A 177 -2.82 -7.89 -17.76
C ILE A 177 -3.84 -7.01 -18.47
N ASN A 178 -3.48 -6.52 -19.64
CA ASN A 178 -4.29 -5.61 -20.44
C ASN A 178 -4.69 -6.31 -21.74
N TYR A 179 -5.98 -6.30 -22.06
CA TYR A 179 -6.53 -6.83 -23.30
C TYR A 179 -7.26 -5.75 -24.09
N ASN A 180 -6.82 -5.47 -25.31
CA ASN A 180 -7.42 -4.51 -26.21
C ASN A 180 -8.45 -5.19 -27.14
N LEU A 181 -9.72 -4.81 -26.98
CA LEU A 181 -10.86 -5.34 -27.74
C LEU A 181 -10.95 -4.79 -29.18
N GLY A 182 -10.24 -3.71 -29.51
CA GLY A 182 -10.36 -2.97 -30.77
C GLY A 182 -9.56 -3.51 -31.96
N SER A 183 -8.88 -4.67 -31.83
CA SER A 183 -8.11 -5.27 -32.93
C SER A 183 -8.91 -6.32 -33.71
N SER A 184 -10.22 -6.14 -33.88
CA SER A 184 -10.96 -6.89 -34.90
C SER A 184 -10.71 -6.25 -36.26
N ASN A 185 -10.44 -7.08 -37.26
CA ASN A 185 -10.19 -6.65 -38.63
C ASN A 185 -11.31 -5.74 -39.14
N THR A 186 -11.11 -4.42 -39.09
CA THR A 186 -11.72 -3.56 -40.08
C THR A 186 -11.02 -3.92 -41.38
N HIS A 187 -11.60 -4.86 -42.12
CA HIS A 187 -11.40 -4.96 -43.56
C HIS A 187 -11.72 -3.56 -44.10
N ARG A 188 -10.68 -2.73 -44.26
CA ARG A 188 -10.78 -1.59 -45.15
C ARG A 188 -11.05 -2.21 -46.51
N SER A 189 -12.31 -2.24 -46.90
CA SER A 189 -12.70 -2.53 -48.27
C SER A 189 -11.82 -1.64 -49.14
N ASN A 190 -10.99 -2.25 -49.98
CA ASN A 190 -10.36 -1.59 -51.10
C ASN A 190 -11.50 -1.07 -52.00
N LEU A 191 -12.04 0.10 -51.69
CA LEU A 191 -12.88 0.81 -52.63
C LEU A 191 -11.92 1.37 -53.69
N PRO A 192 -12.03 0.95 -54.96
CA PRO A 192 -11.23 1.53 -56.02
C PRO A 192 -11.57 3.03 -56.11
N LYS A 193 -10.54 3.87 -56.11
CA LYS A 193 -10.70 5.27 -56.47
C LYS A 193 -10.98 5.32 -57.97
N PHE A 194 -12.18 5.76 -58.35
CA PHE A 194 -12.47 6.11 -59.73
C PHE A 194 -12.11 7.57 -59.97
N TYR A 195 -11.40 7.76 -61.09
CA TYR A 195 -10.93 8.97 -61.78
C TYR A 195 -9.76 9.73 -61.13
#